data_AF-A0A6V7LRE7-F1
#
_entry.id   AF-A0A6V7LRE7-F1
#
_cell.length_a   1.000
_cell.length_b   1.000
_cell.length_c   1.000
_cell.angle_alpha   90.00
_cell.angle_beta   90.00
_cell.angle_gamma   90.00
#
_symmetry.space_group_name_H-M   'P 1'
#
loop_
_entity.id
_entity.type
_entity.pdbx_description
1 polymer ?
#
loop_
_entity_poly.entity_id
_entity_poly.type
_entity_poly.pdbx_seq_one_letter_code
_entity_poly.pdbx_strand_id
1 'polypeptide(L)' 'TIQLRLTVAETSSDQPPNSKAEAIGHVIIGSTAIGKSLAHWRQMLASLRRPVSMWHPLRKN' A
#
# COMPACT_ATOMS: atom_id res chain seq x y z
N THR A 1 11.10 -0.31 12.96
CA THR A 1 9.65 -0.04 13.03
C THR A 1 8.94 -0.87 11.96
N ILE A 2 7.76 -1.44 12.26
CA ILE A 2 7.05 -2.32 11.32
C ILE A 2 6.14 -1.46 10.42
N GLN A 3 6.29 -1.64 9.11
CA GLN A 3 5.47 -0.99 8.09
C GLN A 3 5.32 -1.89 6.86
N LEU A 4 4.23 -1.67 6.13
CA LEU A 4 3.89 -2.30 4.88
C LEU A 4 3.79 -1.21 3.81
N ARG A 5 4.47 -1.42 2.68
CA ARG A 5 4.33 -0.59 1.48
C ARG A 5 3.65 -1.42 0.39
N LEU A 6 2.44 -1.04 0.00
CA LEU A 6 1.80 -1.55 -1.21
C LEU A 6 2.08 -0.58 -2.35
N THR A 7 2.61 -1.09 -3.46
CA THR A 7 2.81 -0.32 -4.70
C THR A 7 1.83 -0.84 -5.74
N VAL A 8 1.11 0.06 -6.40
CA VAL A 8 0.32 -0.25 -7.59
C VAL A 8 1.17 0.12 -8.79
N ALA A 9 1.30 -0.80 -9.73
CA ALA A 9 2.11 -0.64 -10.93
C ALA A 9 1.34 -1.05 -12.18
N GLU A 10 1.63 -0.39 -13.28
CA GLU A 10 1.09 -0.68 -14.60
C GLU A 10 2.06 -1.58 -15.37
N THR A 11 1.51 -2.58 -16.04
CA THR A 11 2.24 -3.42 -17.00
C THR A 11 1.61 -3.22 -18.37
N SER A 12 2.36 -2.66 -19.32
CA SER A 12 1.90 -2.52 -20.71
C SER A 12 2.20 -3.80 -21.49
N SER A 13 1.24 -4.20 -22.34
CA SER A 13 1.38 -5.35 -23.26
C SER A 13 2.44 -5.14 -24.33
N ASP A 14 2.79 -3.88 -24.62
CA ASP A 14 3.72 -3.51 -25.69
C ASP A 14 5.17 -3.48 -25.19
N GLN A 15 5.39 -3.69 -23.90
CA GLN A 15 6.72 -3.71 -23.33
C GLN A 15 7.43 -5.03 -23.65
N PRO A 16 8.75 -5.01 -23.85
CA PRO A 16 9.53 -6.22 -24.05
C PRO A 16 9.37 -7.19 -22.87
N PRO A 17 9.53 -8.51 -23.09
CA PRO A 17 9.51 -9.49 -22.02
C PRO A 17 10.54 -9.12 -20.94
N ASN A 18 10.16 -9.25 -19.67
CA ASN A 18 10.93 -8.86 -18.47
C ASN A 18 11.14 -7.35 -18.26
N SER A 19 10.37 -6.51 -18.94
CA SER A 19 10.23 -5.10 -18.57
C SER A 19 9.72 -4.93 -17.13
N LYS A 20 10.24 -3.92 -16.43
CA LYS A 20 9.76 -3.58 -15.08
C LYS A 20 8.43 -2.84 -15.21
N ALA A 21 7.45 -3.25 -14.40
CA ALA A 21 6.20 -2.52 -14.25
C ALA A 21 6.46 -1.08 -13.76
N GLU A 22 5.75 -0.11 -14.34
CA GLU A 22 5.86 1.30 -13.95
C GLU A 22 5.00 1.56 -12.71
N ALA A 23 5.59 2.11 -11.66
CA ALA A 23 4.86 2.39 -10.43
C ALA A 23 3.93 3.59 -10.59
N ILE A 24 2.61 3.37 -10.49
CA ILE A 24 1.59 4.43 -10.46
C ILE A 24 1.65 5.20 -9.14
N GLY A 25 1.88 4.48 -8.04
CA GLY A 25 1.95 5.05 -6.71
C GLY A 25 1.94 3.99 -5.61
N HIS A 26 1.93 4.45 -4.36
CA HIS A 26 2.03 3.54 -3.22
C HIS A 26 1.23 4.00 -2.00
N VAL A 27 0.93 3.05 -1.11
CA VAL A 27 0.34 3.27 0.21
C VAL A 27 1.30 2.72 1.25
N ILE A 28 1.56 3.50 2.29
CA ILE A 28 2.32 3.07 3.48
C ILE A 28 1.34 2.91 4.64
N ILE A 29 1.32 1.72 5.23
CA ILE A 29 0.57 1.40 6.46
C ILE A 29 1.56 0.91 7.49
N GLY A 30 1.61 1.50 8.68
CA GLY A 30 2.58 1.08 9.70
C GLY A 30 2.63 1.99 10.91
N SER A 31 3.48 1.65 11.86
CA SER A 31 3.58 2.35 13.15
C SER A 31 4.05 3.81 13.03
N THR A 32 4.71 4.16 11.93
CA THR A 32 5.21 5.51 11.63
C THR A 32 4.39 6.25 10.58
N ALA A 33 3.27 5.67 10.12
CA ALA A 33 2.36 6.36 9.22
C ALA A 33 1.61 7.50 9.94
N ILE A 34 0.93 8.34 9.16
CA ILE A 34 0.10 9.43 9.69
C ILE A 34 -1.33 9.33 9.14
N GLY A 35 -2.26 10.05 9.78
CA GLY A 35 -3.64 10.16 9.33
C GLY A 35 -4.33 8.81 9.15
N LYS A 36 -4.99 8.63 7.99
CA LYS A 36 -5.83 7.45 7.68
C LYS A 36 -5.03 6.15 7.68
N SER A 37 -3.79 6.15 7.20
CA SER A 37 -2.91 4.98 7.21
C SER A 37 -2.57 4.49 8.62
N LEU A 38 -2.33 5.42 9.55
CA LEU A 38 -2.07 5.08 10.96
C LEU A 38 -3.33 4.54 11.64
N ALA A 39 -4.50 5.14 11.34
CA ALA A 39 -5.77 4.65 11.85
C ALA A 39 -6.05 3.22 11.37
N HIS A 40 -5.80 2.91 10.09
CA HIS A 40 -5.92 1.56 9.55
C HIS A 40 -4.98 0.58 10.27
N TRP A 41 -3.71 0.94 10.44
CA TRP A 41 -2.73 0.13 11.17
C TRP A 41 -3.20 -0.20 12.60
N ARG A 42 -3.71 0.80 13.34
CA ARG A 42 -4.26 0.61 14.69
C ARG A 42 -5.45 -0.34 14.70
N GLN A 43 -6.34 -0.24 13.71
CA GLN A 43 -7.49 -1.16 13.61
C GLN A 43 -7.05 -2.60 13.33
N MET A 44 -6.04 -2.81 12.49
CA MET A 44 -5.49 -4.15 12.25
C MET A 44 -4.93 -4.78 13.53
N LEU A 45 -4.22 -3.99 14.35
CA LEU A 45 -3.66 -4.47 15.63
C LEU A 45 -4.75 -4.70 16.69
N ALA A 46 -5.82 -3.91 16.69
CA ALA A 46 -6.95 -4.08 17.60
C ALA A 46 -7.88 -5.25 17.21
N SER A 47 -7.92 -5.60 15.93
CA SER A 47 -8.83 -6.60 15.36
C SER A 47 -8.08 -7.86 14.90
N LEU A 48 -7.24 -8.43 15.77
CA LEU A 48 -6.45 -9.60 15.41
C LEU A 48 -7.35 -10.73 14.88
N ARG A 49 -6.93 -11.34 13.76
CA ARG A 49 -7.66 -12.41 13.04
C ARG A 49 -9.01 -12.00 12.44
N ARG A 50 -9.38 -10.72 12.50
CA ARG A 50 -10.55 -10.18 11.79
C ARG A 50 -10.06 -9.26 10.67
N PRO A 51 -10.51 -9.46 9.42
CA PRO A 51 -10.10 -8.59 8.32
C PRO A 51 -10.60 -7.16 8.56
N VAL A 52 -9.73 -6.20 8.27
CA VAL A 52 -10.06 -4.76 8.26
C VAL A 52 -9.84 -4.26 6.84
N SER A 53 -10.82 -3.56 6.28
CA SER A 53 -10.76 -2.99 4.94
C SER A 53 -10.88 -1.47 5.00
N MET A 54 -10.12 -0.78 4.15
CA MET A 54 -10.14 0.68 4.08
C MET A 54 -9.58 1.17 2.75
N TRP A 55 -10.23 2.17 2.16
CA TRP A 55 -9.73 2.89 0.98
C TRP A 55 -8.61 3.87 1.34
N HIS A 56 -7.55 3.92 0.53
CA HIS A 56 -6.45 4.87 0.66
C HIS A 56 -6.12 5.52 -0.69
N PRO A 57 -5.86 6.83 -0.75
CA PRO A 57 -5.33 7.45 -1.96
C PRO A 57 -3.89 6.97 -2.21
N LEU A 58 -3.53 6.78 -3.48
CA LEU A 58 -2.15 6.48 -3.85
C LEU A 58 -1.29 7.74 -3.70
N ARG A 59 -0.12 7.59 -3.08
CA ARG A 59 0.91 8.63 -3.07
C ARG A 59 1.82 8.41 -4.27
N LYS A 60 2.09 9.48 -5.02
CA LYS A 60 3.17 9.47 -6.02
C LYS A 60 4.51 9.33 -5.32
N ASN A 61 5.49 8.73 -6.02
CA ASN A 61 6.88 8.69 -5.55
C ASN A 61 7.50 10.09 -5.59
#